data_AF-A0AAV5BMR8-F1
#
_entry.id   AF-A0AAV5BMR8-F1
#
_cell.length_a   1.000
_cell.length_b   1.000
_cell.length_c   1.000
_cell.angle_alpha   90.00
_cell.angle_beta   90.00
_cell.angle_gamma   90.00
#
_symmetry.space_group_name_H-M   'P 1'
#
loop_
_entity.id
_entity.type
_entity.pdbx_description
1 polymer ?
#
loop_
_entity_poly.entity_id
_entity_poly.type
_entity_poly.pdbx_seq_one_letter_code
_entity_poly.pdbx_strand_id
1 'polypeptide(L)'
;MDETPPPSRPPVVLAGAARDAVLGLSKALSREEVLRRRRRRLLQLYSLYRAQYWALADELPAKHGEYWWEYGASPVLPEEQPPGLPPPPPLPAQDNSAGVGVLVNNGGGAENVENIGFNGAAPSSAGARAGCAASNCEAKAMPLSQYCFDHILFDCKQQLYQPCSLVTKRSGAPDGEATCGKPALRGITPLRCSDHNPKSQELIIEALKNAGIDLPLTFMTC
;
A
#
# COMPACT_ATOMS: atom_id res chain seq x y z
N MET A 1 19.02 0.54 34.97
CA MET A 1 19.65 0.45 33.64
C MET A 1 19.57 1.83 33.06
N ASP A 2 20.69 2.54 32.99
CA ASP A 2 20.77 3.91 32.47
C ASP A 2 20.92 3.79 30.95
N GLU A 3 19.81 3.90 30.23
CA GLU A 3 19.77 3.72 28.78
C GLU A 3 20.23 5.03 28.14
N THR A 4 21.52 5.09 27.81
CA THR A 4 22.11 6.25 27.14
C THR A 4 21.38 6.53 25.83
N PRO A 5 20.90 7.76 25.59
CA PRO A 5 20.13 8.09 24.40
C PRO A 5 20.97 7.83 23.14
N PRO A 6 20.35 7.31 22.07
CA PRO A 6 21.07 7.03 20.83
C PRO A 6 21.71 8.33 20.30
N PRO A 7 22.92 8.25 19.74
CA PRO A 7 23.63 9.43 19.26
C PRO A 7 22.77 10.18 18.23
N SER A 8 22.69 11.50 18.39
CA SER A 8 21.97 12.36 17.46
C SER A 8 22.50 12.14 16.05
N ARG A 9 21.60 11.81 15.11
CA ARG A 9 21.99 11.60 13.71
C ARG A 9 22.70 12.85 13.19
N PRO A 10 23.89 12.71 12.57
CA PRO A 10 24.60 13.86 12.04
C PRO A 10 23.74 14.53 10.95
N PRO A 11 23.81 15.87 10.82
CA PRO A 11 23.07 16.59 9.81
C PRO A 11 23.44 16.08 8.41
N VAL A 12 22.43 15.94 7.54
CA VAL A 12 22.62 15.48 6.16
C VAL A 12 23.43 16.52 5.39
N VAL A 13 24.67 16.16 5.04
CA VAL A 13 25.55 17.04 4.26
C VAL A 13 25.13 17.01 2.79
N LEU A 14 24.66 18.14 2.25
CA LEU A 14 24.26 18.24 0.85
C LEU A 14 25.50 18.23 -0.08
N ALA A 15 25.56 17.25 -0.98
CA ALA A 15 26.68 17.05 -1.88
C ALA A 15 26.80 18.23 -2.86
N GLY A 16 27.94 18.92 -2.83
CA GLY A 16 28.19 20.08 -3.68
C GLY A 16 27.61 21.40 -3.18
N ALA A 17 27.09 21.45 -1.94
CA ALA A 17 26.53 22.67 -1.34
C ALA A 17 27.46 23.89 -1.44
N ALA A 18 28.78 23.70 -1.23
CA ALA A 18 29.76 24.77 -1.36
C ALA A 18 29.82 25.35 -2.79
N ARG A 19 29.79 24.49 -3.82
CA ARG A 19 29.77 24.96 -5.23
C ARG A 19 28.44 25.64 -5.57
N ASP A 20 27.33 25.12 -5.05
CA ASP A 20 26.01 25.70 -5.26
C ASP A 20 25.90 27.09 -4.59
N ALA A 21 26.52 27.27 -3.42
CA ALA A 21 26.53 28.52 -2.68
C ALA A 21 27.30 29.64 -3.42
N VAL A 22 28.43 29.32 -4.07
CA VAL A 22 29.19 30.27 -4.90
C VAL A 22 28.32 30.89 -6.00
N LEU A 23 27.43 30.07 -6.57
CA LEU A 23 26.51 30.47 -7.62
C LEU A 23 25.09 30.76 -7.08
N GLY A 24 24.94 30.97 -5.78
CA GLY A 24 23.67 31.38 -5.16
C GLY A 24 23.37 32.86 -5.38
N LEU A 25 24.41 33.68 -5.58
CA LEU A 25 24.32 35.13 -5.80
C LEU A 25 24.16 35.51 -7.27
N SER A 26 24.25 34.55 -8.20
CA SER A 26 24.11 34.83 -9.63
C SER A 26 22.66 35.19 -9.97
N LYS A 27 22.46 36.32 -10.67
CA LYS A 27 21.14 36.79 -11.10
C LYS A 27 20.41 35.81 -12.04
N ALA A 28 21.15 34.99 -12.78
CA ALA A 28 20.62 33.94 -13.63
C ALA A 28 21.58 32.75 -13.69
N LEU A 29 21.03 31.54 -13.73
CA LEU A 29 21.76 30.29 -13.92
C LEU A 29 21.51 29.76 -15.34
N SER A 30 22.53 29.14 -15.94
CA SER A 30 22.33 28.44 -17.20
C SER A 30 21.43 27.21 -17.00
N ARG A 31 20.68 26.84 -18.04
CA ARG A 31 19.83 25.63 -18.02
C ARG A 31 20.63 24.39 -17.65
N GLU A 32 21.82 24.25 -18.22
CA GLU A 32 22.70 23.12 -17.96
C GLU A 32 23.10 23.03 -16.49
N GLU A 33 23.43 24.17 -15.87
CA GLU A 33 23.83 24.22 -14.46
C GLU A 33 22.68 23.82 -13.53
N VAL A 34 21.45 24.27 -13.83
CA VAL A 34 20.25 23.84 -13.09
C VAL A 34 20.07 22.32 -13.17
N LEU A 35 20.22 21.74 -14.37
CA LEU A 35 20.08 20.30 -14.58
C LEU A 35 21.16 19.51 -13.83
N ARG A 36 22.43 19.94 -13.86
CA ARG A 36 23.51 19.29 -13.11
C ARG A 36 23.25 19.28 -11.61
N ARG A 37 22.77 20.40 -11.05
CA ARG A 37 22.44 20.48 -9.61
C ARG A 37 21.28 19.58 -9.24
N ARG A 38 20.20 19.59 -10.04
CA ARG A 38 19.03 18.74 -9.81
C ARG A 38 19.41 17.26 -9.88
N ARG A 39 20.18 16.85 -10.89
CA ARG A 39 20.67 15.47 -11.02
C ARG A 39 21.46 15.04 -9.79
N ARG A 40 22.41 15.87 -9.34
CA ARG A 40 23.22 15.58 -8.15
C ARG A 40 22.37 15.42 -6.89
N ARG A 41 21.44 16.36 -6.65
CA ARG A 41 20.52 16.30 -5.51
C ARG A 41 19.63 15.06 -5.55
N LEU A 42 19.13 14.69 -6.72
CA LEU A 42 18.24 13.54 -6.89
C LEU A 42 19.00 12.22 -6.65
N LEU A 43 20.23 12.10 -7.17
CA LEU A 43 21.08 10.94 -6.89
C LEU A 43 21.45 10.83 -5.41
N GLN A 44 21.73 11.96 -4.75
CA GLN A 44 21.97 11.97 -3.31
C GLN A 44 20.72 11.59 -2.51
N LEU A 45 19.56 12.10 -2.90
CA LEU A 45 18.30 11.74 -2.26
C LEU A 45 18.06 10.23 -2.39
N TYR A 46 18.24 9.68 -3.59
CA TYR A 46 18.14 8.25 -3.85
C TYR A 46 19.10 7.44 -2.96
N SER A 47 20.36 7.86 -2.82
CA SER A 47 21.32 7.14 -1.97
C SER A 47 20.93 7.16 -0.49
N LEU A 48 20.37 8.28 0.00
CA LEU A 48 19.87 8.39 1.37
C LEU A 48 18.65 7.50 1.63
N TYR A 49 17.65 7.51 0.74
CA TYR A 49 16.49 6.63 0.87
C TYR A 49 16.88 5.16 0.79
N ARG A 50 17.83 4.81 -0.08
CA ARG A 50 18.38 3.46 -0.17
C ARG A 50 19.05 3.06 1.15
N ALA A 51 19.89 3.92 1.73
CA ALA A 51 20.54 3.64 3.01
C ALA A 51 19.51 3.51 4.14
N GLN A 52 18.47 4.36 4.17
CA GLN A 52 17.39 4.27 5.15
C GLN A 52 16.60 2.97 5.01
N TYR A 53 16.30 2.55 3.78
CA TYR A 53 15.63 1.29 3.50
C TYR A 53 16.43 0.10 4.05
N TRP A 54 17.74 0.03 3.74
CA TRP A 54 18.58 -1.06 4.22
C TRP A 54 18.72 -1.06 5.75
N ALA A 55 18.90 0.11 6.38
CA ALA A 55 18.92 0.21 7.84
C ALA A 55 17.62 -0.32 8.47
N LEU A 56 16.45 0.01 7.90
CA LEU A 56 15.17 -0.52 8.36
C LEU A 56 15.04 -2.02 8.10
N ALA A 57 15.48 -2.48 6.93
CA ALA A 57 15.42 -3.90 6.55
C ALA A 57 16.29 -4.78 7.44
N ASP A 58 17.40 -4.24 7.97
CA ASP A 58 18.27 -4.94 8.92
C ASP A 58 17.70 -4.91 10.35
N GLU A 59 17.15 -3.77 10.80
CA GLU A 59 16.66 -3.60 12.18
C GLU A 59 15.28 -4.23 12.44
N LEU A 60 14.35 -4.15 11.47
CA LEU A 60 12.97 -4.59 11.66
C LEU A 60 12.85 -6.09 11.95
N PRO A 61 13.54 -7.00 11.24
CA PRO A 61 13.46 -8.43 11.52
C PRO A 61 14.00 -8.80 12.90
N ALA A 62 15.08 -8.15 13.36
CA ALA A 62 15.66 -8.39 14.67
C ALA A 62 14.67 -8.00 15.78
N LYS A 63 14.15 -6.77 15.73
CA LYS A 63 13.16 -6.26 16.69
C LYS A 63 11.83 -7.04 16.63
N HIS A 64 11.41 -7.44 15.44
CA HIS A 64 10.24 -8.30 15.27
C HIS A 64 10.48 -9.67 15.91
N GLY A 65 11.66 -10.26 15.76
CA GLY A 65 12.03 -11.53 16.40
C GLY A 65 12.02 -11.44 17.94
N GLU A 66 12.61 -10.39 18.50
CA GLU A 66 12.56 -10.10 19.95
C GLU A 66 11.12 -9.96 20.44
N TYR A 67 10.32 -9.15 19.76
CA TYR A 67 8.89 -9.00 20.05
C TYR A 67 8.13 -10.32 19.99
N TRP A 68 8.36 -11.13 18.95
CA TRP A 68 7.70 -12.42 18.78
C TRP A 68 8.10 -13.40 19.88
N TRP A 69 9.34 -13.32 20.35
CA TRP A 69 9.83 -14.14 21.45
C TRP A 69 9.24 -13.72 22.82
N GLU A 70 9.04 -12.43 23.04
CA GLU A 70 8.47 -11.90 24.30
C GLU A 70 6.95 -12.04 24.38
N TYR A 71 6.23 -11.78 23.28
CA TYR A 71 4.76 -11.65 23.28
C TYR A 71 4.03 -12.74 22.47
N GLY A 72 4.75 -13.54 21.66
CA GLY A 72 4.14 -14.51 20.75
C GLY A 72 3.37 -13.86 19.59
N ALA A 73 2.41 -14.59 19.02
CA ALA A 73 1.53 -14.03 17.98
C ALA A 73 0.61 -12.97 18.60
N SER A 74 0.80 -11.71 18.16
CA SER A 74 0.01 -10.48 18.42
C SER A 74 -1.01 -10.53 19.57
N PRO A 75 -0.88 -9.67 20.61
CA PRO A 75 -1.82 -9.55 21.71
C PRO A 75 -3.07 -8.78 21.26
N VAL A 76 -3.76 -9.26 20.22
CA VAL A 76 -5.19 -8.96 20.08
C VAL A 76 -5.87 -9.89 21.06
N LEU A 77 -5.95 -9.44 22.31
CA LEU A 77 -6.90 -10.02 23.24
C LEU A 77 -8.27 -9.92 22.56
N PRO A 78 -9.02 -11.03 22.43
CA PRO A 78 -10.41 -10.94 22.05
C PRO A 78 -11.04 -9.90 22.96
N GLU A 79 -11.69 -8.87 22.40
CA GLU A 79 -12.51 -7.98 23.21
C GLU A 79 -13.38 -8.86 24.11
N GLU A 80 -13.19 -8.73 25.43
CA GLU A 80 -14.04 -9.41 26.39
C GLU A 80 -15.46 -8.98 26.06
N GLN A 81 -16.30 -9.94 25.67
CA GLN A 81 -17.71 -9.68 25.50
C GLN A 81 -18.22 -9.02 26.79
N PRO A 82 -18.92 -7.88 26.71
CA PRO A 82 -19.49 -7.26 27.88
C PRO A 82 -20.32 -8.31 28.64
N PRO A 83 -20.13 -8.48 29.96
CA PRO A 83 -20.76 -9.55 30.70
C PRO A 83 -22.29 -9.39 30.65
N GLY A 84 -22.97 -10.32 29.97
CA GLY A 84 -24.43 -10.35 29.92
C GLY A 84 -25.06 -10.81 28.60
N LEU A 85 -24.30 -11.00 27.52
CA LEU A 85 -24.85 -11.56 26.28
C LEU A 85 -24.78 -13.10 26.30
N PRO A 86 -25.88 -13.82 26.05
CA PRO A 86 -25.87 -15.27 25.97
C PRO A 86 -25.00 -15.73 24.78
N PRO A 87 -24.31 -16.88 24.90
CA PRO A 87 -23.51 -17.42 23.82
C PRO A 87 -24.38 -17.61 22.56
N PRO A 88 -23.85 -17.32 21.35
CA PRO A 88 -24.59 -17.55 20.13
C PRO A 88 -24.98 -19.04 20.04
N PRO A 89 -26.22 -19.35 19.61
CA PRO A 89 -26.69 -20.73 19.53
C PRO A 89 -25.76 -21.55 18.62
N PRO A 90 -25.49 -22.82 18.95
CA PRO A 90 -24.70 -23.68 18.09
C PRO A 90 -25.39 -23.79 16.73
N LEU A 91 -24.70 -23.34 15.68
CA LEU A 91 -25.14 -23.56 14.30
C LEU A 91 -25.20 -25.08 14.06
N PRO A 92 -26.25 -25.58 13.37
CA PRO A 92 -26.38 -27.00 13.10
C PRO A 92 -25.20 -27.48 12.24
N ALA A 93 -24.65 -28.64 12.61
CA ALA A 93 -23.64 -29.34 11.83
C ALA A 93 -24.21 -29.66 10.44
N GLN A 94 -23.76 -28.93 9.42
CA GLN A 94 -23.98 -29.32 8.02
C GLN A 94 -22.92 -30.35 7.64
N ASP A 95 -23.44 -31.54 7.39
CA ASP A 95 -22.85 -32.66 6.71
C ASP A 95 -22.24 -32.25 5.36
N ASN A 96 -20.97 -32.52 5.26
CA ASN A 96 -20.13 -32.36 4.09
C ASN A 96 -20.43 -33.46 3.06
N SER A 97 -21.14 -33.11 1.98
CA SER A 97 -21.13 -33.87 0.73
C SER A 97 -20.83 -32.97 -0.48
N ALA A 98 -19.60 -33.13 -0.97
CA ALA A 98 -19.05 -32.87 -2.31
C ALA A 98 -19.85 -32.01 -3.32
N GLY A 99 -19.21 -30.97 -3.85
CA GLY A 99 -19.68 -30.25 -5.04
C GLY A 99 -18.74 -29.17 -5.56
N VAL A 100 -17.66 -29.58 -6.22
CA VAL A 100 -16.89 -28.85 -7.25
C VAL A 100 -16.31 -27.47 -6.87
N GLY A 101 -15.03 -27.47 -6.48
CA GLY A 101 -14.20 -26.28 -6.50
C GLY A 101 -13.94 -25.84 -7.95
N VAL A 102 -14.47 -24.69 -8.34
CA VAL A 102 -13.98 -23.96 -9.52
C VAL A 102 -12.73 -23.20 -9.09
N LEU A 103 -11.59 -23.78 -9.44
CA LEU A 103 -10.29 -23.12 -9.43
C LEU A 103 -10.22 -22.19 -10.65
N VAL A 104 -10.29 -20.87 -10.46
CA VAL A 104 -9.75 -19.94 -11.45
C VAL A 104 -8.29 -19.71 -11.09
N ASN A 105 -7.42 -20.48 -11.73
CA ASN A 105 -5.99 -20.19 -11.83
C ASN A 105 -5.73 -19.70 -13.26
N ASN A 106 -5.23 -18.47 -13.41
CA ASN A 106 -4.60 -18.03 -14.65
C ASN A 106 -3.08 -18.07 -14.44
N GLY A 107 -2.43 -18.97 -15.19
CA GLY A 107 -1.03 -19.41 -15.06
C GLY A 107 0.06 -18.37 -15.39
N GLY A 108 1.34 -18.74 -15.40
CA GLY A 108 1.93 -20.09 -15.33
C GLY A 108 3.46 -20.04 -15.22
N GLY A 109 4.05 -21.22 -15.06
CA GLY A 109 5.50 -21.44 -15.00
C GLY A 109 5.81 -22.68 -14.17
N ALA A 110 5.95 -23.83 -14.83
CA ALA A 110 6.21 -25.12 -14.21
C ALA A 110 7.70 -25.44 -14.24
N GLU A 111 8.32 -25.64 -13.07
CA GLU A 111 9.49 -26.52 -12.93
C GLU A 111 9.59 -27.10 -11.51
N ASN A 112 9.98 -28.37 -11.46
CA ASN A 112 9.95 -29.32 -10.34
C ASN A 112 10.63 -28.84 -9.05
N VAL A 113 9.95 -28.95 -7.91
CA VAL A 113 10.60 -29.30 -6.62
C VAL A 113 9.70 -30.23 -5.82
N GLU A 114 10.36 -31.24 -5.26
CA GLU A 114 9.84 -32.42 -4.61
C GLU A 114 9.03 -32.16 -3.33
N ASN A 115 8.13 -33.11 -3.09
CA ASN A 115 7.43 -33.44 -1.87
C ASN A 115 8.24 -33.18 -0.58
N ILE A 116 7.83 -32.19 0.22
CA ILE A 116 8.07 -32.18 1.67
C ILE A 116 6.70 -32.17 2.35
N GLY A 117 6.24 -33.37 2.70
CA GLY A 117 5.04 -33.55 3.51
C GLY A 117 5.24 -32.95 4.90
N PHE A 118 4.31 -32.08 5.30
CA PHE A 118 4.15 -31.68 6.69
C PHE A 118 2.74 -32.05 7.15
N ASN A 119 2.63 -33.22 7.79
CA ASN A 119 1.50 -33.57 8.62
C ASN A 119 1.55 -32.67 9.86
N GLY A 120 0.68 -31.67 9.93
CA GLY A 120 0.60 -30.78 11.07
C GLY A 120 -0.71 -29.99 11.08
N ALA A 121 -1.64 -30.49 11.90
CA ALA A 121 -2.80 -29.82 12.48
C ALA A 121 -3.23 -28.46 11.90
N ALA A 122 -4.42 -28.45 11.29
CA ALA A 122 -5.15 -27.23 10.99
C ALA A 122 -5.29 -26.34 12.24
N PRO A 123 -4.88 -25.06 12.20
CA PRO A 123 -5.26 -24.13 13.24
C PRO A 123 -6.78 -23.89 13.15
N SER A 124 -7.46 -24.10 14.27
CA SER A 124 -8.87 -23.75 14.45
C SER A 124 -9.11 -22.29 14.05
N SER A 125 -10.27 -22.06 13.43
CA SER A 125 -10.72 -20.83 12.79
C SER A 125 -11.00 -19.66 13.76
N ALA A 126 -9.99 -19.23 14.51
CA ALA A 126 -9.99 -17.93 15.19
C ALA A 126 -9.55 -16.83 14.21
N GLY A 127 -10.44 -16.37 13.34
CA GLY A 127 -10.06 -15.31 12.38
C GLY A 127 -11.06 -15.00 11.26
N ALA A 128 -12.30 -15.49 11.33
CA ALA A 128 -13.32 -15.08 10.39
C ALA A 128 -13.75 -13.63 10.68
N ARG A 129 -13.11 -12.65 10.02
CA ARG A 129 -13.57 -11.25 10.02
C ARG A 129 -15.07 -11.20 9.69
N ALA A 130 -15.81 -10.35 10.41
CA ALA A 130 -17.24 -10.14 10.21
C ALA A 130 -17.56 -9.74 8.77
N GLY A 131 -18.81 -9.99 8.35
CA GLY A 131 -19.32 -9.51 7.06
C GLY A 131 -19.42 -7.98 7.03
N CYS A 132 -19.46 -7.42 5.82
CA CYS A 132 -19.67 -5.99 5.61
C CYS A 132 -21.04 -5.55 6.15
N ALA A 133 -21.09 -4.42 6.84
CA ALA A 133 -22.32 -3.81 7.36
C ALA A 133 -23.16 -3.07 6.31
N ALA A 134 -22.71 -3.01 5.04
CA ALA A 134 -23.48 -2.38 3.97
C ALA A 134 -24.67 -3.27 3.58
N SER A 135 -25.81 -2.65 3.25
CA SER A 135 -27.02 -3.35 2.84
C SER A 135 -26.74 -4.28 1.67
N ASN A 136 -27.11 -5.56 1.80
CA ASN A 136 -26.96 -6.58 0.75
C ASN A 136 -25.50 -6.79 0.28
N CYS A 137 -24.52 -6.59 1.16
CA CYS A 137 -23.11 -6.86 0.87
C CYS A 137 -22.63 -8.13 1.58
N GLU A 138 -22.21 -9.13 0.80
CA GLU A 138 -21.70 -10.40 1.32
C GLU A 138 -20.17 -10.41 1.49
N ALA A 139 -19.50 -9.32 1.12
CA ALA A 139 -18.06 -9.21 1.23
C ALA A 139 -17.61 -9.15 2.69
N LYS A 140 -16.38 -9.61 2.94
CA LYS A 140 -15.77 -9.60 4.27
C LYS A 140 -15.31 -8.19 4.65
N ALA A 141 -15.64 -7.73 5.86
CA ALA A 141 -15.27 -6.41 6.35
C ALA A 141 -13.75 -6.26 6.51
N MET A 142 -13.20 -5.07 6.23
CA MET A 142 -11.79 -4.67 6.40
C MET A 142 -11.30 -4.87 7.85
N PRO A 143 -10.01 -5.13 8.12
CA PRO A 143 -9.53 -5.18 9.50
C PRO A 143 -9.84 -3.85 10.19
N LEU A 144 -10.34 -3.92 11.43
CA LEU A 144 -10.70 -2.72 12.22
C LEU A 144 -11.81 -1.85 11.60
N SER A 145 -12.57 -2.38 10.63
CA SER A 145 -13.73 -1.71 10.03
C SER A 145 -14.92 -2.66 9.98
N GLN A 146 -16.12 -2.07 9.92
CA GLN A 146 -17.36 -2.80 9.68
C GLN A 146 -17.66 -2.95 8.19
N TYR A 147 -16.88 -2.32 7.30
CA TYR A 147 -17.15 -2.29 5.86
C TYR A 147 -16.08 -3.01 5.06
N CYS A 148 -16.45 -3.61 3.93
CA CYS A 148 -15.48 -4.20 2.99
C CYS A 148 -14.68 -3.11 2.25
N PHE A 149 -13.73 -3.50 1.41
CA PHE A 149 -12.93 -2.55 0.65
C PHE A 149 -13.80 -1.58 -0.18
N ASP A 150 -14.78 -2.07 -0.94
CA ASP A 150 -15.63 -1.21 -1.78
C ASP A 150 -16.51 -0.23 -0.99
N HIS A 151 -16.86 -0.60 0.25
CA HIS A 151 -17.71 0.18 1.13
C HIS A 151 -16.94 0.93 2.23
N ILE A 152 -15.61 0.87 2.21
CA ILE A 152 -14.76 1.42 3.28
C ILE A 152 -14.94 2.94 3.45
N LEU A 153 -15.43 3.62 2.43
CA LEU A 153 -15.74 5.05 2.45
C LEU A 153 -17.02 5.40 3.25
N PHE A 154 -17.84 4.41 3.60
CA PHE A 154 -18.97 4.59 4.53
C PHE A 154 -18.53 4.61 5.99
N ASP A 155 -17.31 4.16 6.28
CA ASP A 155 -16.77 4.16 7.62
C ASP A 155 -16.29 5.57 8.02
N CYS A 156 -17.02 6.22 8.92
CA CYS A 156 -16.69 7.56 9.39
C CYS A 156 -15.39 7.61 10.21
N LYS A 157 -14.90 6.48 10.73
CA LYS A 157 -13.64 6.41 11.49
C LYS A 157 -12.44 6.27 10.56
N GLN A 158 -12.67 5.98 9.29
CA GLN A 158 -11.62 5.66 8.34
C GLN A 158 -10.99 6.93 7.74
N GLN A 159 -9.66 7.02 7.79
CA GLN A 159 -8.90 8.20 7.34
C GLN A 159 -7.90 7.91 6.21
N LEU A 160 -7.67 6.64 5.87
CA LEU A 160 -6.64 6.23 4.93
C LEU A 160 -7.10 6.29 3.46
N TYR A 161 -8.40 6.15 3.21
CA TYR A 161 -8.98 6.07 1.87
C TYR A 161 -9.77 7.35 1.57
N GLN A 162 -9.86 7.67 0.30
CA GLN A 162 -10.65 8.76 -0.26
C GLN A 162 -11.15 8.32 -1.64
N PRO A 163 -12.34 8.77 -2.10
CA PRO A 163 -12.82 8.42 -3.43
C PRO A 163 -11.84 8.88 -4.52
N CYS A 164 -11.60 7.99 -5.47
CA CYS A 164 -10.83 8.25 -6.67
C CYS A 164 -11.45 9.43 -7.43
N SER A 165 -10.66 10.49 -7.63
CA SER A 165 -11.11 11.71 -8.32
C SER A 165 -10.97 11.63 -9.85
N LEU A 166 -10.87 10.44 -10.44
CA LEU A 166 -10.75 10.31 -11.89
C LEU A 166 -12.13 10.53 -12.47
N VAL A 167 -12.23 11.50 -13.38
CA VAL A 167 -13.40 11.69 -14.21
C VAL A 167 -13.56 10.50 -15.16
N THR A 168 -14.74 9.93 -15.17
CA THR A 168 -15.16 8.94 -16.17
C THR A 168 -16.27 9.52 -17.04
N LYS A 169 -16.08 9.47 -18.37
CA LYS A 169 -17.17 9.72 -19.32
C LYS A 169 -18.10 8.50 -19.28
N ARG A 170 -19.33 8.67 -18.80
CA ARG A 170 -20.35 7.62 -18.96
C ARG A 170 -20.80 7.60 -20.42
N SER A 171 -20.70 6.45 -21.06
CA SER A 171 -21.35 6.19 -22.35
C SER A 171 -22.87 6.18 -22.12
N GLY A 172 -23.54 7.34 -22.27
CA GLY A 172 -25.00 7.39 -22.37
C GLY A 172 -25.76 8.45 -21.55
N ALA A 173 -25.11 9.40 -20.88
CA ALA A 173 -25.82 10.50 -20.18
C ALA A 173 -25.40 11.87 -20.73
N PRO A 174 -26.34 12.79 -21.03
CA PRO A 174 -26.03 14.02 -21.75
C PRO A 174 -25.24 15.08 -20.94
N ASP A 175 -25.26 15.09 -19.60
CA ASP A 175 -24.65 16.21 -18.82
C ASP A 175 -24.09 15.81 -17.43
N GLY A 176 -23.39 14.68 -17.31
CA GLY A 176 -22.88 14.21 -16.01
C GLY A 176 -21.45 13.67 -16.05
N GLU A 177 -20.47 14.54 -15.80
CA GLU A 177 -19.10 14.14 -15.54
C GLU A 177 -19.03 13.40 -14.18
N ALA A 178 -19.05 12.07 -14.21
CA ALA A 178 -19.07 11.26 -12.99
C ALA A 178 -17.65 10.88 -12.58
N THR A 179 -17.28 11.13 -11.33
CA THR A 179 -16.03 10.63 -10.74
C THR A 179 -16.14 9.15 -10.43
N CYS A 180 -15.03 8.42 -10.57
CA CYS A 180 -14.93 6.99 -10.32
C CYS A 180 -15.45 6.55 -8.93
N GLY A 181 -15.16 7.32 -7.88
CA GLY A 181 -15.66 7.03 -6.53
C GLY A 181 -15.03 5.83 -5.81
N LYS A 182 -14.25 4.97 -6.50
CA LYS A 182 -13.56 3.83 -5.87
C LYS A 182 -12.57 4.28 -4.79
N PRO A 183 -12.41 3.53 -3.68
CA PRO A 183 -11.44 3.87 -2.64
C PRO A 183 -10.01 3.94 -3.17
N ALA A 184 -9.31 5.04 -2.90
CA ALA A 184 -7.89 5.26 -3.21
C ALA A 184 -7.16 5.74 -1.94
N LEU A 185 -5.88 5.38 -1.79
CA LEU A 185 -5.09 5.79 -0.63
C LEU A 185 -4.78 7.29 -0.69
N ARG A 186 -5.03 8.03 0.41
CA ARG A 186 -4.81 9.49 0.48
C ARG A 186 -3.36 9.92 0.19
N GLY A 187 -2.39 9.03 0.38
CA GLY A 187 -0.97 9.30 0.11
C GLY A 187 -0.55 9.22 -1.36
N ILE A 188 -1.43 8.79 -2.27
CA ILE A 188 -1.11 8.68 -3.70
C ILE A 188 -1.46 9.99 -4.39
N THR A 189 -0.48 10.59 -5.09
CA THR A 189 -0.69 11.77 -5.94
C THR A 189 -0.37 11.43 -7.40
N PRO A 190 -1.32 11.56 -8.34
CA PRO A 190 -2.72 11.97 -8.16
C PRO A 190 -3.57 10.91 -7.46
N LEU A 191 -4.64 11.32 -6.78
CA LEU A 191 -5.53 10.43 -6.00
C LEU A 191 -6.34 9.48 -6.90
N ARG A 192 -5.73 8.38 -7.33
CA ARG A 192 -6.27 7.43 -8.31
C ARG A 192 -6.33 6.03 -7.69
N CYS A 193 -7.41 5.30 -7.98
CA CYS A 193 -7.47 3.87 -7.64
C CYS A 193 -6.52 3.06 -8.54
N SER A 194 -6.28 1.80 -8.17
CA SER A 194 -5.42 0.87 -8.90
C SER A 194 -5.72 0.81 -10.41
N ASP A 195 -7.01 0.82 -10.76
CA ASP A 195 -7.46 0.68 -12.16
C ASP A 195 -7.26 1.95 -12.98
N HIS A 196 -7.18 3.10 -12.30
CA HIS A 196 -7.10 4.43 -12.92
C HIS A 196 -5.71 5.04 -12.85
N ASN A 197 -4.82 4.54 -11.99
CA ASN A 197 -3.43 4.96 -11.97
C ASN A 197 -2.72 4.74 -13.34
N PRO A 198 -2.72 3.53 -13.95
CA PRO A 198 -2.05 3.32 -15.23
C PRO A 198 -2.70 4.11 -16.37
N LYS A 199 -4.03 4.15 -16.44
CA LYS A 199 -4.77 4.92 -17.45
C LYS A 199 -4.46 6.42 -17.38
N SER A 200 -4.32 6.97 -16.17
CA SER A 200 -3.96 8.38 -16.00
C SER A 200 -2.53 8.67 -16.47
N GLN A 201 -1.60 7.73 -16.27
CA GLN A 201 -0.24 7.87 -16.79
C GLN A 201 -0.23 7.86 -18.33
N GLU A 202 -0.99 6.98 -18.96
CA GLU A 202 -1.13 6.93 -20.42
C GLU A 202 -1.71 8.23 -20.99
N LEU A 203 -2.78 8.77 -20.39
CA LEU A 203 -3.37 10.05 -20.80
C LEU A 203 -2.40 11.22 -20.65
N ILE A 204 -1.57 11.22 -19.60
CA ILE A 204 -0.52 12.24 -19.42
C ILE A 204 0.54 12.07 -20.51
N ILE A 205 0.99 10.85 -20.79
CA ILE A 205 1.97 10.57 -21.85
C ILE A 205 1.41 11.00 -23.21
N GLU A 206 0.16 10.70 -23.52
CA GLU A 206 -0.51 11.11 -24.75
C GLU A 206 -0.61 12.64 -24.86
N ALA A 207 -1.00 13.32 -23.78
CA ALA A 207 -1.05 14.79 -23.75
C ALA A 207 0.35 15.41 -23.94
N LEU A 208 1.39 14.82 -23.34
CA LEU A 208 2.78 15.27 -23.50
C LEU A 208 3.30 15.01 -24.91
N LYS A 209 2.98 13.86 -25.51
CA LYS A 209 3.28 13.54 -26.92
C LYS A 209 2.62 14.53 -27.87
N ASN A 210 1.34 14.84 -27.64
CA ASN A 210 0.60 15.85 -28.40
C ASN A 210 1.21 17.25 -28.25
N ALA A 211 1.90 17.51 -27.13
CA ALA A 211 2.68 18.74 -26.90
C ALA A 211 4.13 18.67 -27.44
N GLY A 212 4.52 17.58 -28.12
CA GLY A 212 5.86 17.39 -28.69
C GLY A 212 6.95 17.01 -27.69
N ILE A 213 6.59 16.53 -26.49
CA ILE A 213 7.52 16.11 -25.44
C ILE A 213 7.48 14.58 -25.31
N ASP A 214 8.47 13.90 -25.90
CA ASP A 214 8.64 12.46 -25.74
C ASP A 214 9.41 12.12 -24.46
N LEU A 215 8.71 11.56 -23.46
CA LEU A 215 9.32 10.97 -22.27
C LEU A 215 9.35 9.45 -22.40
N PRO A 216 10.50 8.81 -22.66
CA PRO A 216 10.63 7.37 -22.57
C PRO A 216 10.69 6.98 -21.09
N LEU A 217 9.56 6.56 -20.53
CA LEU A 217 9.55 5.87 -19.24
C LEU A 217 10.06 4.45 -19.48
N THR A 218 11.38 4.28 -19.52
CA THR A 218 11.97 2.98 -19.22
C THR A 218 11.61 2.69 -17.77
N PHE A 219 10.62 1.83 -17.56
CA PHE A 219 10.51 1.08 -16.33
C PHE A 219 11.88 0.44 -16.12
N MET A 220 12.68 0.99 -15.20
CA MET A 220 13.84 0.29 -14.70
C MET A 220 13.28 -0.91 -13.97
N THR A 221 13.25 -2.04 -14.67
CA THR A 221 13.18 -3.36 -14.07
C THR A 221 14.37 -3.45 -13.12
N CYS A 222 14.09 -3.34 -11.82
CA CYS A 222 15.01 -3.73 -10.76
C CYS A 222 15.14 -5.25 -10.74
#